data_AF-A0A4Q6EAY9-F1
#
_entry.id   AF-A0A4Q6EAY9-F1
#
_cell.length_a   1.000
_cell.length_b   1.000
_cell.length_c   1.000
_cell.angle_alpha   90.00
_cell.angle_beta   90.00
_cell.angle_gamma   90.00
#
_symmetry.space_group_name_H-M   'P 1'
#
loop_
_entity.id
_entity.type
_entity.pdbx_description
1 polymer ?
#
loop_
_entity_poly.entity_id
_entity_poly.type
_entity_poly.pdbx_seq_one_letter_code
_entity_poly.pdbx_strand_id
1 'polypeptide(L)'
;MYITKLTHAQSMPAIEGYSLETEEDYIDADKISPTVADYLFATPMVTDNENRIKASAFLNRWMDGTPTYTFVIDEGILEYFDNDPELTDMYMAALTRFTLQNPEIKNKDKIAVGALKQVLDYSNDDKNMVVQTKKLQQLLTANQNNRLEKELNL
;
A
#
# COMPACT_ATOMS: atom_id res chain seq x y z
N MET A 1 -19.65 9.65 -29.32
CA MET A 1 -18.58 8.65 -29.13
C MET A 1 -18.43 8.46 -27.62
N TYR A 2 -19.14 7.48 -27.07
CA TYR A 2 -19.03 7.18 -25.63
C TYR A 2 -17.71 6.46 -25.43
N ILE A 3 -16.76 7.12 -24.77
CA ILE A 3 -15.53 6.46 -24.33
C ILE A 3 -15.98 5.57 -23.17
N THR A 4 -16.05 4.27 -23.44
CA THR A 4 -16.30 3.25 -22.43
C THR A 4 -15.21 3.42 -21.38
N LYS A 5 -15.56 3.99 -20.21
CA LYS A 5 -14.75 3.80 -19.01
C LYS A 5 -14.60 2.29 -18.87
N LEU A 6 -13.37 1.78 -19.02
CA LEU A 6 -13.02 0.45 -18.61
C LEU A 6 -13.29 0.38 -17.11
N THR A 7 -14.51 0.03 -16.73
CA THR A 7 -14.83 -0.46 -15.41
C THR A 7 -14.10 -1.79 -15.30
N HIS A 8 -12.84 -1.75 -14.87
CA HIS A 8 -12.22 -2.92 -14.27
C HIS A 8 -13.01 -3.16 -12.99
N ALA A 9 -14.09 -3.95 -13.13
CA ALA A 9 -14.69 -4.63 -12.01
C ALA A 9 -13.55 -5.25 -11.22
N GLN A 10 -13.53 -4.96 -9.92
CA GLN A 10 -12.47 -5.23 -8.96
C GLN A 10 -12.26 -6.74 -8.78
N SER A 11 -11.81 -7.43 -9.82
CA SER A 11 -11.50 -8.85 -9.77
C SER A 11 -10.19 -9.03 -9.03
N MET A 12 -10.24 -9.87 -8.00
CA MET A 12 -9.07 -10.34 -7.26
C MET A 12 -7.97 -10.78 -8.26
N PRO A 13 -6.73 -10.30 -8.11
CA PRO A 13 -5.61 -10.77 -8.92
C PRO A 13 -5.40 -12.28 -8.75
N ALA A 14 -5.00 -12.96 -9.83
CA ALA A 14 -4.80 -14.41 -9.85
C ALA A 14 -3.50 -14.82 -9.12
N ILE A 15 -3.48 -14.63 -7.79
CA ILE A 15 -2.32 -14.91 -6.92
C ILE A 15 -2.10 -16.40 -6.67
N GLU A 16 -3.10 -17.26 -6.92
CA GLU A 16 -3.01 -18.71 -6.68
C GLU A 16 -1.95 -19.43 -7.53
N GLY A 17 -1.49 -18.79 -8.62
CA GLY A 17 -0.41 -19.31 -9.46
C GLY A 17 1.01 -19.06 -8.92
N TYR A 18 1.16 -18.50 -7.72
CA TYR A 18 2.43 -18.07 -7.13
C TYR A 18 2.63 -18.70 -5.75
N SER A 19 3.57 -19.63 -5.61
CA SER A 19 3.81 -20.40 -4.38
C SER A 19 4.53 -19.60 -3.28
N LEU A 20 5.42 -18.67 -3.66
CA LEU A 20 6.25 -17.88 -2.72
C LEU A 20 7.03 -18.78 -1.74
N GLU A 21 7.66 -19.85 -2.22
CA GLU A 21 8.42 -20.80 -1.39
C GLU A 21 9.92 -20.73 -1.66
N THR A 22 10.34 -20.61 -2.93
CA THR A 22 11.75 -20.45 -3.31
C THR A 22 12.05 -19.02 -3.77
N GLU A 23 13.34 -18.70 -3.88
CA GLU A 23 13.81 -17.42 -4.42
C GLU A 23 13.22 -17.15 -5.82
N GLU A 24 13.19 -18.16 -6.69
CA GLU A 24 12.60 -18.08 -8.02
C GLU A 24 11.10 -17.78 -7.99
N ASP A 25 10.35 -18.37 -7.05
CA ASP A 25 8.92 -18.09 -6.89
C ASP A 25 8.66 -16.62 -6.55
N TYR A 26 9.51 -16.03 -5.70
CA TYR A 26 9.41 -14.62 -5.35
C TYR A 26 9.76 -13.71 -6.53
N ILE A 27 10.80 -14.03 -7.28
CA ILE A 27 11.16 -13.30 -8.51
C ILE A 27 10.02 -13.40 -9.52
N ASP A 28 9.42 -14.58 -9.69
CA ASP A 28 8.28 -14.76 -10.58
C ASP A 28 7.09 -13.90 -10.14
N ALA A 29 6.87 -13.76 -8.83
CA ALA A 29 5.82 -12.93 -8.25
C ALA A 29 6.04 -11.41 -8.40
N ASP A 30 7.26 -10.94 -8.69
CA ASP A 30 7.54 -9.52 -8.93
C ASP A 30 6.59 -8.91 -10.01
N LYS A 31 6.16 -9.73 -10.98
CA LYS A 31 5.24 -9.30 -12.06
C LYS A 31 3.80 -9.05 -11.60
N ILE A 32 3.34 -9.68 -10.53
CA ILE A 32 1.94 -9.56 -10.05
C ILE A 32 1.83 -8.64 -8.83
N SER A 33 2.88 -8.51 -8.02
CA SER A 33 2.90 -7.69 -6.80
C SER A 33 2.41 -6.24 -6.99
N PRO A 34 2.80 -5.48 -8.03
CA PRO A 34 2.22 -4.15 -8.26
C PRO A 34 0.71 -4.19 -8.54
N THR A 35 0.21 -5.22 -9.23
CA THR A 35 -1.23 -5.39 -9.49
C THR A 35 -2.00 -5.70 -8.20
N VAL A 36 -1.42 -6.49 -7.29
CA VAL A 36 -2.00 -6.78 -5.97
C VAL A 36 -2.06 -5.52 -5.12
N ALA A 37 -1.00 -4.72 -5.12
CA ALA A 37 -1.00 -3.44 -4.41
C ALA A 37 -2.03 -2.46 -5.00
N ASP A 38 -2.13 -2.35 -6.33
CA ASP A 38 -3.16 -1.53 -6.99
C ASP A 38 -4.59 -2.00 -6.67
N TYR A 39 -4.82 -3.31 -6.54
CA TYR A 39 -6.12 -3.86 -6.13
C TYR A 39 -6.56 -3.38 -4.74
N LEU A 40 -5.62 -3.35 -3.78
CA LEU A 40 -5.89 -2.83 -2.43
C LEU A 40 -6.24 -1.33 -2.44
N PHE A 41 -5.67 -0.54 -3.36
CA PHE A 41 -6.00 0.87 -3.52
C PHE A 41 -7.26 1.13 -4.37
N ALA A 42 -7.72 0.14 -5.13
CA ALA A 42 -8.91 0.22 -5.97
C ALA A 42 -10.19 -0.29 -5.29
N THR A 43 -10.07 -0.89 -4.11
CA THR A 43 -11.19 -1.48 -3.34
C THR A 43 -11.33 -0.78 -2.00
N PRO A 44 -12.55 -0.54 -1.49
CA PRO A 44 -12.76 0.05 -0.16
C PRO A 44 -12.21 -0.81 0.99
N MET A 45 -11.84 -0.17 2.11
CA MET A 45 -11.29 -0.78 3.32
C MET A 45 -12.43 -1.36 4.18
N VAL A 46 -13.12 -2.34 3.61
CA VAL A 46 -14.17 -3.09 4.30
C VAL A 46 -13.51 -4.24 5.05
N THR A 47 -13.62 -4.17 6.38
CA THR A 47 -13.20 -5.25 7.28
C THR A 47 -13.87 -6.58 6.90
N ASP A 48 -13.15 -7.67 7.07
CA ASP A 48 -13.56 -9.04 6.73
C ASP A 48 -13.76 -9.33 5.23
N ASN A 49 -13.29 -8.45 4.34
CA ASN A 49 -13.26 -8.75 2.91
C ASN A 49 -12.18 -9.81 2.61
N GLU A 50 -12.61 -11.06 2.37
CA GLU A 50 -11.72 -12.19 2.09
C GLU A 50 -10.70 -11.93 0.97
N ASN A 51 -11.10 -11.20 -0.08
CA ASN A 51 -10.20 -10.90 -1.19
C ASN A 51 -9.13 -9.90 -0.77
N ARG A 52 -9.47 -8.88 0.02
CA ARG A 52 -8.48 -7.95 0.57
C ARG A 52 -7.52 -8.66 1.52
N ILE A 53 -8.04 -9.53 2.39
CA ILE A 53 -7.22 -10.33 3.31
C ILE A 53 -6.23 -11.20 2.54
N LYS A 54 -6.69 -11.89 1.49
CA LYS A 54 -5.80 -12.70 0.62
C LYS A 54 -4.77 -11.83 -0.10
N ALA A 55 -5.17 -10.65 -0.57
CA ALA A 55 -4.30 -9.75 -1.31
C ALA A 55 -3.21 -9.15 -0.41
N SER A 56 -3.56 -8.68 0.79
CA SER A 56 -2.58 -8.16 1.73
C SER A 56 -1.67 -9.26 2.26
N ALA A 57 -2.20 -10.45 2.57
CA ALA A 57 -1.38 -11.59 2.98
C ALA A 57 -0.37 -12.02 1.90
N PHE A 58 -0.79 -12.09 0.63
CA PHE A 58 0.11 -12.35 -0.49
C PHE A 58 1.21 -11.30 -0.57
N LEU A 59 0.82 -10.02 -0.51
CA LEU A 59 1.77 -8.92 -0.67
C LEU A 59 2.77 -8.87 0.48
N ASN A 60 2.32 -9.06 1.72
CA ASN A 60 3.18 -9.11 2.89
C ASN A 60 4.18 -10.27 2.81
N ARG A 61 3.72 -11.46 2.38
CA ARG A 61 4.62 -12.61 2.17
C ARG A 61 5.64 -12.32 1.06
N TRP A 62 5.22 -11.75 -0.06
CA TRP A 62 6.12 -11.37 -1.14
C TRP A 62 7.16 -10.33 -0.70
N MET A 63 6.74 -9.30 0.05
CA MET A 63 7.64 -8.26 0.58
C MET A 63 8.70 -8.83 1.52
N ASP A 64 8.35 -9.85 2.31
CA ASP A 64 9.27 -10.51 3.25
C ASP A 64 10.32 -11.40 2.55
N GLY A 65 9.93 -12.06 1.45
CA GLY A 65 10.78 -13.06 0.78
C GLY A 65 11.42 -12.65 -0.54
N THR A 66 11.05 -11.51 -1.14
CA THR A 66 11.63 -11.11 -2.43
C THR A 66 13.13 -10.80 -2.32
N PRO A 67 13.99 -11.42 -3.16
CA PRO A 67 15.41 -11.08 -3.22
C PRO A 67 15.66 -9.79 -4.01
N THR A 68 14.68 -9.35 -4.80
CA THR A 68 14.80 -8.25 -5.76
C THR A 68 14.67 -6.88 -5.07
N TYR A 69 13.82 -6.81 -4.05
CA TYR A 69 13.46 -5.57 -3.38
C TYR A 69 13.73 -5.64 -1.89
N THR A 70 14.04 -4.49 -1.29
CA THR A 70 14.16 -4.35 0.16
C THR A 70 13.24 -3.23 0.59
N PHE A 71 12.33 -3.54 1.51
CA PHE A 71 11.37 -2.59 2.05
C PHE A 71 11.77 -2.22 3.47
N VAL A 72 11.72 -0.92 3.76
CA VAL A 72 11.92 -0.40 5.11
C VAL A 72 10.57 0.08 5.61
N ILE A 73 10.06 -0.59 6.64
CA ILE A 73 8.82 -0.19 7.32
C ILE A 73 9.21 0.79 8.42
N ASP A 74 8.72 2.03 8.32
CA ASP A 74 8.99 3.07 9.30
C ASP A 74 8.01 2.95 10.48
N GLU A 75 8.53 2.51 11.63
CA GLU A 75 7.74 2.35 12.86
C GLU A 75 7.11 3.67 13.33
N GLY A 76 7.78 4.81 13.11
CA GLY A 76 7.25 6.13 13.47
C GLY A 76 6.02 6.51 12.66
N ILE A 77 5.88 5.99 11.43
CA ILE A 77 4.64 6.10 10.65
C ILE A 77 3.56 5.16 11.21
N LEU A 78 3.91 3.93 11.56
CA LEU A 78 2.95 2.96 12.10
C LEU A 78 2.29 3.43 13.40
N GLU A 79 2.99 4.23 14.22
CA GLU A 79 2.43 4.84 15.42
C GLU A 79 1.18 5.69 15.15
N TYR A 80 1.03 6.24 13.94
CA TYR A 80 -0.14 7.02 13.54
C TYR A 80 -1.35 6.17 13.13
N PHE A 81 -1.16 4.87 12.91
CA PHE A 81 -2.24 3.97 12.53
C PHE A 81 -2.96 3.35 13.73
N ASP A 82 -2.60 3.71 14.97
CA ASP A 82 -3.27 3.24 16.19
C ASP A 82 -3.40 1.70 16.29
N ASN A 83 -2.40 0.97 15.77
CA ASN A 83 -2.38 -0.49 15.62
C ASN A 83 -3.48 -1.06 14.70
N ASP A 84 -4.01 -0.26 13.78
CA ASP A 84 -4.92 -0.73 12.74
C ASP A 84 -4.14 -1.60 11.72
N PRO A 85 -4.39 -2.92 11.66
CA PRO A 85 -3.70 -3.81 10.75
C PRO A 85 -4.04 -3.54 9.29
N GLU A 86 -5.25 -3.07 8.97
CA GLU A 86 -5.65 -2.76 7.60
C GLU A 86 -4.93 -1.50 7.09
N LEU A 87 -4.75 -0.47 7.93
CA LEU A 87 -3.93 0.69 7.57
C LEU A 87 -2.45 0.34 7.43
N THR A 88 -1.95 -0.58 8.25
CA THR A 88 -0.58 -1.11 8.13
C THR A 88 -0.39 -1.84 6.80
N ASP A 89 -1.32 -2.74 6.44
CA ASP A 89 -1.35 -3.42 5.15
C ASP A 89 -1.42 -2.43 3.97
N MET A 90 -2.23 -1.37 4.09
CA MET A 90 -2.30 -0.31 3.08
C MET A 90 -0.97 0.44 2.93
N TYR A 91 -0.25 0.67 4.02
CA TYR A 91 1.07 1.29 3.96
C TYR A 91 2.12 0.37 3.32
N MET A 92 2.09 -0.93 3.60
CA MET A 92 2.92 -1.92 2.92
C MET A 92 2.62 -1.99 1.42
N ALA A 93 1.34 -1.95 1.05
CA ALA A 93 0.93 -1.83 -0.34
C ALA A 93 1.44 -0.53 -0.99
N ALA A 94 1.39 0.59 -0.27
CA ALA A 94 1.91 1.86 -0.75
C ALA A 94 3.43 1.86 -0.94
N LEU A 95 4.19 1.23 -0.03
CA LEU A 95 5.63 1.05 -0.16
C LEU A 95 5.96 0.25 -1.42
N THR A 96 5.20 -0.82 -1.70
CA THR A 96 5.33 -1.58 -2.94
C THR A 96 5.07 -0.69 -4.16
N ARG A 97 3.92 -0.02 -4.22
CA ARG A 97 3.56 0.84 -5.37
C ARG A 97 4.60 1.92 -5.60
N PHE A 98 4.96 2.65 -4.56
CA PHE A 98 5.88 3.78 -4.67
C PHE A 98 7.27 3.33 -5.12
N THR A 99 7.81 2.24 -4.55
CA THR A 99 9.13 1.71 -4.90
C THR A 99 9.19 1.24 -6.36
N LEU A 100 8.14 0.55 -6.83
CA LEU A 100 8.09 0.03 -8.20
C LEU A 100 7.83 1.13 -9.24
N GLN A 101 7.05 2.16 -8.88
CA GLN A 101 6.76 3.29 -9.76
C GLN A 101 7.93 4.28 -9.85
N ASN A 102 8.81 4.33 -8.86
CA ASN A 102 9.92 5.28 -8.76
C ASN A 102 11.25 4.56 -8.48
N PRO A 103 11.71 3.68 -9.38
CA PRO A 103 12.87 2.81 -9.14
C PRO A 103 14.18 3.59 -8.91
N GLU A 104 14.26 4.85 -9.32
CA GLU A 104 15.40 5.74 -9.10
C GLU A 104 15.48 6.31 -7.67
N ILE A 105 14.36 6.33 -6.94
CA ILE A 105 14.33 6.84 -5.56
C ILE A 105 14.80 5.72 -4.62
N LYS A 106 15.98 5.90 -4.03
CA LYS A 106 16.58 4.95 -3.07
C LYS A 106 16.62 5.47 -1.63
N ASN A 107 16.34 6.75 -1.41
CA ASN A 107 16.28 7.31 -0.06
C ASN A 107 15.01 6.81 0.64
N LYS A 108 15.19 6.11 1.76
CA LYS A 108 14.12 5.48 2.52
C LYS A 108 13.06 6.47 3.00
N ASP A 109 13.45 7.69 3.42
CA ASP A 109 12.53 8.69 3.96
C ASP A 109 11.61 9.22 2.85
N LYS A 110 12.16 9.45 1.66
CA LYS A 110 11.38 9.82 0.46
C LYS A 110 10.42 8.72 0.02
N ILE A 111 10.83 7.44 0.12
CA ILE A 111 9.96 6.29 -0.18
C ILE A 111 8.82 6.23 0.84
N ALA A 112 9.13 6.31 2.13
CA ALA A 112 8.17 6.28 3.22
C ALA A 112 7.14 7.41 3.12
N VAL A 113 7.59 8.65 2.90
CA VAL A 113 6.72 9.82 2.70
C VAL A 113 5.87 9.67 1.43
N GLY A 114 6.47 9.21 0.33
CA GLY A 114 5.78 8.98 -0.92
C GLY A 114 4.68 7.92 -0.82
N ALA A 115 4.97 6.82 -0.13
CA ALA A 115 4.01 5.77 0.20
C ALA A 115 2.91 6.28 1.12
N LEU A 116 3.25 6.97 2.21
CA LEU A 116 2.27 7.51 3.14
C LEU A 116 1.30 8.48 2.46
N LYS A 117 1.77 9.33 1.54
CA LYS A 117 0.90 10.20 0.75
C LYS A 117 -0.17 9.43 -0.02
N GLN A 118 0.16 8.26 -0.59
CA GLN A 118 -0.85 7.43 -1.25
C GLN A 118 -1.91 6.92 -0.27
N VAL A 119 -1.51 6.49 0.93
CA VAL A 119 -2.44 6.04 1.98
C VAL A 119 -3.35 7.18 2.42
N LEU A 120 -2.79 8.39 2.60
CA LEU A 120 -3.55 9.58 2.97
C LEU A 120 -4.54 10.00 1.87
N ASP A 121 -4.13 9.98 0.61
CA ASP A 121 -5.01 10.28 -0.52
C ASP A 121 -6.16 9.26 -0.62
N TYR A 122 -5.86 7.98 -0.39
CA TYR A 122 -6.85 6.91 -0.32
C TYR A 122 -7.80 7.08 0.87
N SER A 123 -7.29 7.39 2.06
CA SER A 123 -8.12 7.51 3.26
C SER A 123 -9.03 8.73 3.23
N ASN A 124 -8.62 9.80 2.55
CA ASN A 124 -9.39 11.04 2.40
C ASN A 124 -10.57 10.94 1.42
N ASP A 125 -10.79 9.78 0.80
CA ASP A 125 -11.97 9.51 -0.03
C ASP A 125 -12.98 8.66 0.76
N ASP A 126 -14.12 9.25 1.11
CA ASP A 126 -15.18 8.60 1.91
C ASP A 126 -15.65 7.26 1.32
N LYS A 127 -15.52 7.06 0.00
CA LYS A 127 -15.88 5.79 -0.66
C LYS A 127 -15.01 4.62 -0.19
N ASN A 128 -13.83 4.91 0.33
CA ASN A 128 -12.84 3.92 0.75
C ASN A 128 -13.05 3.47 2.20
N MET A 129 -14.02 4.07 2.91
CA MET A 129 -14.50 3.60 4.22
C MET A 129 -13.44 3.55 5.33
N VAL A 130 -12.37 4.34 5.20
CA VAL A 130 -11.31 4.41 6.21
C VAL A 130 -11.79 5.20 7.43
N VAL A 131 -11.64 4.62 8.61
CA VAL A 131 -11.96 5.31 9.87
C VAL A 131 -10.93 6.40 10.14
N GLN A 132 -11.41 7.63 10.20
CA GLN A 132 -10.57 8.81 10.41
C GLN A 132 -10.24 9.02 11.90
N THR A 133 -9.17 8.37 12.38
CA THR A 133 -8.67 8.59 13.75
C THR A 133 -8.05 9.98 13.88
N LYS A 134 -7.86 10.45 15.12
CA LYS A 134 -7.21 11.76 15.37
C LYS A 134 -5.79 11.81 14.81
N LYS A 135 -5.03 10.71 14.92
CA LYS A 135 -3.67 10.61 14.39
C LYS A 135 -3.65 10.60 12.86
N LEU A 136 -4.58 9.88 12.23
CA LEU A 136 -4.70 9.90 10.77
C LEU A 136 -5.08 11.30 10.25
N GLN A 137 -6.01 11.98 10.92
CA GLN A 137 -6.37 13.37 10.62
C GLN A 137 -5.20 14.35 10.80
N GLN A 138 -4.34 14.12 11.79
CA GLN A 138 -3.12 14.89 12.01
C GLN A 138 -2.18 14.77 10.81
N LEU A 139 -1.95 13.54 10.32
CA LEU A 139 -1.15 13.31 9.10
C LEU A 139 -1.78 13.94 7.85
N LEU A 140 -3.11 13.81 7.67
CA LEU A 140 -3.83 14.44 6.57
C LEU A 140 -3.62 15.97 6.56
N THR A 141 -3.79 16.58 7.74
CA THR A 141 -3.60 18.03 7.91
C THR A 141 -2.14 18.42 7.62
N ALA A 142 -1.17 17.64 8.11
CA ALA A 142 0.25 17.89 7.83
C ALA A 142 0.56 17.77 6.32
N ASN A 143 -0.01 16.77 5.64
CA ASN A 143 0.16 16.57 4.20
C ASN A 143 -0.41 17.75 3.39
N GLN A 144 -1.66 18.16 3.66
CA GLN A 144 -2.30 19.31 3.00
C GLN A 144 -1.53 20.62 3.19
N ASN A 145 -0.80 20.74 4.30
CA ASN A 145 0.02 21.91 4.63
C ASN A 145 1.49 21.79 4.20
N ASN A 146 1.87 20.76 3.42
CA ASN A 146 3.26 20.48 3.02
C ASN A 146 4.24 20.38 4.20
N ARG A 147 3.77 19.82 5.33
CA ARG A 147 4.52 19.68 6.58
C ARG A 147 4.67 18.22 7.04
N LEU A 148 4.37 17.26 6.16
CA LEU A 148 4.38 15.83 6.49
C LEU A 148 5.75 15.32 6.96
N GLU A 149 6.83 15.66 6.27
CA GLU A 149 8.20 15.29 6.69
C GLU A 149 8.54 15.83 8.09
N LYS A 150 8.18 17.09 8.36
CA LYS A 150 8.35 17.71 9.68
C LYS A 150 7.53 16.99 10.77
N GLU A 151 6.31 16.58 10.45
CA GLU A 151 5.44 15.84 11.38
C GLU A 151 6.03 14.46 11.75
N LEU A 152 6.74 13.85 10.81
CA LEU A 152 7.39 12.55 10.97
C LEU A 152 8.83 12.65 11.52
N ASN A 153 9.35 13.87 11.73
CA ASN A 153 10.75 14.13 12.09
C ASN A 153 11.78 13.56 11.10
N LEU A 154 11.46 13.63 9.80
CA LEU A 154 12.33 13.24 8.68
C LEU A 154 13.07 14.45 8.07
#